data_AF-A0A558CJG5-F1
#
_entry.id   AF-A0A558CJG5-F1
#
_cell.length_a   1.000
_cell.length_b   1.000
_cell.length_c   1.000
_cell.angle_alpha   90.00
_cell.angle_beta   90.00
_cell.angle_gamma   90.00
#
_symmetry.space_group_name_H-M   'P 1'
#
loop_
_entity.id
_entity.type
_entity.pdbx_description
1 polymer ?
#
loop_
_entity_poly.entity_id
_entity_poly.type
_entity_poly.pdbx_seq_one_letter_code
_entity_poly.pdbx_strand_id
1 'polypeptide(L)' 'MSGLKSEMDAAGVQYKFISYPGAKHGVTNPDAMEKGKQFNLPLVYDFQADHLSWFAAIKAFEEIYCR' A
#
# COMPACT_ATOMS: atom_id res chain seq x y z
N MET A 1 -7.66 10.71 5.28
CA MET A 1 -6.75 9.77 5.96
C MET A 1 -6.35 10.20 7.38
N SER A 2 -6.87 11.33 7.89
CA SER A 2 -6.71 11.73 9.30
C SER A 2 -7.41 10.78 10.27
N GLY A 3 -8.61 10.30 9.95
CA GLY A 3 -9.38 9.37 10.81
C GLY A 3 -8.61 8.11 11.21
N LEU A 4 -8.06 7.38 10.23
CA LEU A 4 -7.23 6.19 10.49
C LEU A 4 -6.05 6.51 11.42
N LYS A 5 -5.30 7.58 11.14
CA LYS A 5 -4.14 7.96 11.96
C LYS A 5 -4.56 8.30 13.38
N SER A 6 -5.61 9.10 13.54
CA SER A 6 -6.16 9.46 14.85
C SER A 6 -6.62 8.24 15.66
N GLU A 7 -7.24 7.25 15.02
CA GLU A 7 -7.63 5.99 15.68
C GLU A 7 -6.42 5.18 16.14
N MET A 8 -5.39 5.05 15.30
CA MET A 8 -4.16 4.35 15.65
C MET A 8 -3.38 5.07 16.76
N ASP A 9 -3.28 6.40 16.68
CA ASP A 9 -2.64 7.24 17.69
C ASP A 9 -3.36 7.12 19.04
N ALA A 10 -4.71 7.17 19.04
CA ALA A 10 -5.53 7.01 20.24
C ALA A 10 -5.41 5.60 20.86
N ALA A 11 -5.20 4.57 20.03
CA ALA A 11 -4.98 3.21 20.49
C ALA A 11 -3.56 2.98 21.04
N GLY A 12 -2.63 3.94 20.88
CA GLY A 12 -1.25 3.82 21.37
C GLY A 12 -0.45 2.70 20.68
N VAL A 13 -0.86 2.27 19.49
CA VAL A 13 -0.19 1.19 18.75
C VAL A 13 0.97 1.73 17.93
N GLN A 14 2.00 0.90 17.72
CA GLN A 14 3.07 1.20 16.78
C GLN A 14 2.59 0.89 15.37
N TYR A 15 2.61 1.89 14.48
CA TYR A 15 2.22 1.71 13.09
C TYR A 15 3.05 2.61 12.18
N LYS A 16 3.08 2.25 10.89
CA LYS A 16 3.66 3.07 9.84
C LYS A 16 2.64 3.26 8.74
N PHE A 17 2.40 4.50 8.36
CA PHE A 17 1.54 4.86 7.25
C PHE A 17 2.39 5.40 6.09
N ILE A 18 2.37 4.72 4.95
CA ILE A 18 3.10 5.11 3.74
C ILE A 18 2.09 5.42 2.65
N SER A 19 2.17 6.62 2.08
CA SER A 19 1.35 7.05 0.94
C SER A 19 2.20 7.07 -0.31
N TYR A 20 1.70 6.47 -1.40
CA TYR A 20 2.32 6.52 -2.73
C TYR A 20 1.51 7.48 -3.61
N PRO A 21 1.96 8.73 -3.82
CA PRO A 21 1.21 9.71 -4.60
C PRO A 21 1.00 9.23 -6.04
N GLY A 22 -0.23 9.34 -6.55
CA GLY A 22 -0.57 8.93 -7.92
C GLY A 22 -0.95 7.45 -8.08
N ALA A 23 -0.61 6.60 -7.12
CA ALA A 23 -1.00 5.20 -7.10
C ALA A 23 -2.53 5.03 -7.03
N LYS A 24 -3.09 4.13 -7.85
CA LYS A 24 -4.51 3.78 -7.86
C LYS A 24 -4.76 2.40 -7.25
N HIS A 25 -6.00 1.95 -7.19
CA HIS A 25 -6.26 0.59 -6.72
C HIS A 25 -5.69 -0.45 -7.70
N GLY A 26 -5.13 -1.55 -7.19
CA GLY A 26 -4.51 -2.61 -8.00
C GLY A 26 -3.03 -2.40 -8.36
N VAL A 27 -2.30 -1.53 -7.64
CA VAL A 27 -0.90 -1.19 -7.97
C VAL A 27 0.08 -2.35 -8.02
N THR A 28 -0.15 -3.44 -7.28
CA THR A 28 0.71 -4.64 -7.25
C THR A 28 0.30 -5.71 -8.26
N ASN A 29 -0.77 -5.49 -9.02
CA ASN A 29 -1.28 -6.46 -9.98
C ASN A 29 -0.92 -6.01 -11.40
N PRO A 30 0.00 -6.70 -12.10
CA PRO A 30 0.35 -6.39 -13.49
C PRO A 30 -0.86 -6.35 -14.44
N ASP A 31 -1.89 -7.16 -14.16
CA ASP A 31 -3.11 -7.24 -14.98
C ASP A 31 -4.12 -6.12 -14.67
N ALA A 32 -3.83 -5.24 -13.69
CA ALA A 32 -4.74 -4.19 -13.26
C ALA A 32 -5.16 -3.26 -14.41
N MET A 33 -4.25 -3.00 -15.35
CA MET A 33 -4.56 -2.16 -16.52
C MET A 33 -5.58 -2.83 -17.45
N GLU A 34 -5.42 -4.13 -17.72
CA GLU A 34 -6.34 -4.87 -18.59
C GLU A 34 -7.72 -5.00 -17.95
N LYS A 35 -7.77 -5.41 -16.68
CA LYS A 35 -9.03 -5.52 -15.92
C LYS A 35 -9.70 -4.16 -15.72
N GLY A 36 -8.91 -3.10 -15.51
CA GLY A 36 -9.40 -1.73 -15.44
C GLY A 36 -10.15 -1.31 -16.70
N LYS A 37 -9.63 -1.67 -17.88
CA LYS A 37 -10.32 -1.44 -19.16
C LYS A 37 -11.56 -2.31 -19.31
N GLN A 38 -11.45 -3.61 -19.03
CA GLN A 38 -12.55 -4.58 -19.20
C GLN A 38 -13.77 -4.22 -18.36
N PHE A 39 -13.56 -3.82 -17.11
CA PHE A 39 -14.63 -3.55 -16.16
C PHE A 39 -14.91 -2.06 -15.94
N ASN A 40 -14.27 -1.19 -16.73
CA ASN A 40 -14.36 0.27 -16.59
C ASN A 40 -14.04 0.75 -15.15
N LEU A 41 -12.99 0.18 -14.56
CA LEU A 41 -12.53 0.48 -13.21
C LEU A 41 -11.25 1.32 -13.25
N PRO A 42 -11.00 2.21 -12.27
CA PRO A 42 -9.78 3.02 -12.19
C PRO A 42 -8.59 2.20 -11.66
N LEU A 43 -8.32 1.04 -12.26
CA LEU A 43 -7.24 0.14 -11.90
C LEU A 43 -6.02 0.39 -12.80
N VAL A 44 -4.86 0.58 -12.17
CA VAL A 44 -3.59 0.80 -12.88
C VAL A 44 -2.48 0.13 -12.11
N TYR A 45 -1.68 -0.66 -12.80
CA TYR A 45 -0.43 -1.20 -12.29
C TYR A 45 0.59 -0.06 -12.12
N ASP A 46 1.25 0.01 -10.96
CA ASP A 46 2.28 1.01 -10.67
C ASP A 46 3.52 0.30 -10.15
N PHE A 47 4.51 0.17 -11.03
CA PHE A 47 5.77 -0.51 -10.76
C PHE A 47 6.50 0.08 -9.55
N GLN A 48 6.48 1.40 -9.37
CA GLN A 48 7.20 2.03 -8.27
C GLN A 48 6.49 1.74 -6.93
N ALA A 49 5.16 1.88 -6.89
CA ALA A 49 4.38 1.59 -5.70
C ALA A 49 4.46 0.10 -5.32
N ASP A 50 4.46 -0.80 -6.31
CA ASP A 50 4.62 -2.24 -6.09
C ASP A 50 5.94 -2.55 -5.36
N HIS A 51 7.07 -2.20 -5.97
CA HIS A 51 8.40 -2.46 -5.40
C HIS A 51 8.61 -1.80 -4.03
N LEU A 52 8.20 -0.54 -3.86
CA LEU A 52 8.37 0.17 -2.60
C LEU A 52 7.47 -0.41 -1.50
N SER A 53 6.25 -0.83 -1.81
CA SER A 53 5.34 -1.43 -0.84
C SER A 53 5.83 -2.80 -0.38
N TRP A 54 6.36 -3.60 -1.30
CA TRP A 54 6.94 -4.90 -0.98
C TRP A 54 8.16 -4.77 -0.06
N PHE A 55 9.08 -3.86 -0.38
CA PHE A 55 10.25 -3.61 0.47
C PHE A 55 9.86 -3.10 1.86
N ALA A 56 8.88 -2.20 1.95
CA ALA A 56 8.37 -1.72 3.23
C ALA A 56 7.76 -2.84 4.08
N ALA A 57 7.04 -3.79 3.46
CA ALA A 57 6.48 -4.95 4.16
C ALA A 57 7.57 -5.87 4.72
N ILE A 58 8.60 -6.18 3.91
CA ILE A 58 9.76 -6.98 4.36
C ILE A 58 10.44 -6.29 5.55
N LYS A 59 10.70 -4.98 5.44
CA LYS A 59 11.31 -4.20 6.53
C LYS A 59 10.49 -4.28 7.83
N ALA A 60 9.17 -4.15 7.72
CA ALA A 60 8.30 -4.30 8.89
C ALA A 60 8.39 -5.71 9.51
N PHE A 61 8.45 -6.76 8.70
CA PHE A 61 8.63 -8.12 9.20
C PHE A 61 9.99 -8.33 9.85
N GLU A 62 11.07 -7.80 9.29
CA GLU A 62 12.40 -7.84 9.90
C GLU A 62 12.41 -7.14 11.28
N GLU A 63 11.79 -5.96 11.39
CA GLU A 63 11.71 -5.19 12.65
C GLU A 63 10.92 -5.90 13.76
N ILE A 64 9.91 -6.69 13.38
CA ILE A 64 9.02 -7.41 14.31
C ILE A 64 9.60 -8.77 14.72
N TYR A 65 10.07 -9.56 13.74
CA TYR A 65 10.38 -10.97 13.94
C TYR A 65 11.87 -11.28 14.06
N CYS A 66 12.76 -10.45 13.51
CA CYS A 66 14.21 -10.68 13.56
C CYS A 66 14.88 -9.93 14.74
N ARG A 67 14.17 -9.78 15.86
CA ARG A 67 14.73 -9.23 17.11
C ARG A 67 15.55 -10.26 17.88
#